data_AF-A0A367Z4R6-F1
#
_entry.id   AF-A0A367Z4R6-F1
#
_cell.length_a   1.000
_cell.length_b   1.000
_cell.length_c   1.000
_cell.angle_alpha   90.00
_cell.angle_beta   90.00
_cell.angle_gamma   90.00
#
_symmetry.space_group_name_H-M   'P 1'
#
loop_
_entity.id
_entity.type
_entity.pdbx_description
1 polymer ?
#
loop_
_entity_poly.entity_id
_entity_poly.type
_entity_poly.pdbx_seq_one_letter_code
_entity_poly.pdbx_strand_id
1 'polypeptide(L)'
;MGIVNPDELRTRSLNELLEAERLFRRHAEGRVRSLSAVLTELAYRLGGDKLELLRKQDATIPQSWSPDQWRAFFQALTLDPGTTGWGGKSNGNGNGHHAELKKHQEEIQRLKSELEQARRTIAELKLEAYSQQPTDIITAPSSAHSDKSVNDIGYGYAHIPLWEWQQPLVPASYADRIRAVSSATRRDAQVNERRKLLTMWLLSYTGISSQIEIGRLIGVREGISSEAGSIKRPIEALVESNLLSTQTLTLNLGNTPTRLVVLRLSQDGKDLCRLWDYPNVESDWERLIRSHEAERQEGHTLAVLLFAAHARMRGWRTTVLPDVEGTPARPDVYIENGEAKWYVEVEVGDRDHDGNAKWRNLAELQDGRVALCARTIEERKVLVGDCQQWHGVATDLESMIGIKLKHIRPGDELWVYKW
;
A
#
# COMPACT_ATOMS: atom_id res chain seq x y z
N MET A 1 -54.03 10.20 0.24
CA MET A 1 -53.07 11.06 0.95
C MET A 1 -53.23 10.81 2.44
N GLY A 2 -52.31 10.02 3.03
CA GLY A 2 -52.36 9.71 4.45
C GLY A 2 -51.94 10.91 5.28
N ILE A 3 -52.79 11.32 6.23
CA ILE A 3 -52.50 12.37 7.20
C ILE A 3 -51.39 11.84 8.12
N VAL A 4 -50.16 12.30 7.91
CA VAL A 4 -49.04 11.95 8.79
C VAL A 4 -49.31 12.54 10.17
N ASN A 5 -49.29 11.68 11.19
CA ASN A 5 -49.58 12.07 12.56
C ASN A 5 -48.51 13.08 13.04
N PRO A 6 -48.89 14.28 13.51
CA PRO A 6 -47.94 15.31 13.98
C PRO A 6 -46.96 14.80 15.04
N ASP A 7 -47.38 13.85 15.87
CA ASP A 7 -46.53 13.25 16.91
C ASP A 7 -45.45 12.32 16.35
N GLU A 8 -45.68 11.68 15.19
CA GLU A 8 -44.68 10.87 14.49
C GLU A 8 -43.61 11.75 13.84
N LEU A 9 -43.99 12.90 13.28
CA LEU A 9 -43.03 13.88 12.75
C LEU A 9 -42.17 14.49 13.86
N ARG A 10 -42.76 14.75 15.02
CA ARG A 10 -42.04 15.28 16.19
C ARG A 10 -41.06 14.27 16.76
N THR A 11 -41.45 13.00 16.92
CA THR A 11 -40.55 11.95 17.40
C THR A 11 -39.43 11.66 16.41
N ARG A 12 -39.71 11.67 15.10
CA ARG A 12 -38.70 11.51 14.07
C ARG A 12 -37.67 12.65 14.07
N SER A 13 -38.12 13.90 14.12
CA SER A 13 -37.21 15.06 14.19
C SER A 13 -36.37 15.09 15.46
N LEU A 14 -36.92 14.68 16.61
CA LEU A 14 -36.15 14.54 17.86
C LEU A 14 -35.09 13.43 17.77
N ASN A 15 -35.41 12.30 17.14
CA ASN A 15 -34.45 11.23 16.90
C ASN A 15 -33.35 11.66 15.93
N GLU A 16 -33.70 12.35 14.85
CA GLU A 16 -32.73 12.91 13.89
C GLU A 16 -31.80 13.93 14.57
N LEU A 17 -32.32 14.78 15.47
CA LEU A 17 -31.51 15.71 16.26
C LEU A 17 -30.57 14.99 17.25
N LEU A 18 -31.05 13.93 17.92
CA LEU A 18 -30.22 13.13 18.83
C LEU A 18 -29.12 12.36 18.08
N GLU A 19 -29.42 11.84 16.89
CA GLU A 19 -28.43 11.19 16.04
C GLU A 19 -27.38 12.17 15.54
N ALA A 20 -27.81 13.37 15.11
CA ALA A 20 -26.90 14.45 14.75
C ALA A 20 -25.99 14.84 15.93
N GLU A 21 -26.53 15.00 17.14
CA GLU A 21 -25.75 15.31 18.34
C GLU A 21 -24.71 14.22 18.65
N ARG A 22 -25.11 12.94 18.58
CA ARG A 22 -24.19 11.80 18.76
C ARG A 22 -23.12 11.72 17.68
N LEU A 23 -23.43 12.10 16.45
CA LEU A 23 -22.46 12.17 15.35
C LEU A 23 -21.47 13.31 15.58
N PHE A 24 -21.96 14.51 15.92
CA PHE A 24 -21.09 15.65 16.24
C PHE A 24 -20.16 15.36 17.42
N ARG A 25 -20.66 14.70 18.47
CA ARG A 25 -19.84 14.28 19.61
C ARG A 25 -18.75 13.31 19.19
N ARG A 26 -19.08 12.27 18.41
CA ARG A 26 -18.10 11.32 17.88
C ARG A 26 -17.04 11.99 17.00
N HIS A 27 -17.44 12.94 16.15
CA HIS A 27 -16.50 13.72 15.34
C HIS A 27 -15.61 14.65 16.17
N ALA A 28 -16.15 15.29 17.20
CA ALA A 28 -15.37 16.11 18.12
C ALA A 28 -14.35 15.27 18.89
N GLU A 29 -14.75 14.13 19.46
CA GLU A 29 -13.87 13.20 20.15
C GLU A 29 -12.78 12.64 19.24
N GLY A 30 -13.12 12.27 18.00
CA GLY A 30 -12.14 11.80 17.01
C GLY A 30 -11.08 12.85 16.65
N ARG A 31 -11.50 14.11 16.50
CA ARG A 31 -10.56 15.24 16.28
C ARG A 31 -9.66 15.49 17.49
N VAL A 32 -10.21 15.43 18.70
CA VAL A 32 -9.40 15.57 19.92
C VAL A 32 -8.37 14.44 20.03
N ARG A 33 -8.77 13.18 19.79
CA ARG A 33 -7.83 12.03 19.84
C ARG A 33 -6.71 12.14 18.80
N SER A 34 -7.04 12.55 17.57
CA SER A 34 -6.02 12.73 16.51
C SER A 34 -5.06 13.88 16.81
N LEU A 35 -5.54 15.01 17.32
CA LEU A 35 -4.68 16.12 17.75
C LEU A 35 -3.79 15.72 18.94
N SER A 36 -4.34 15.02 19.94
CA SER A 36 -3.55 14.51 21.07
C SER A 36 -2.48 13.52 20.62
N ALA A 37 -2.75 12.68 19.60
CA ALA A 37 -1.74 11.80 19.02
C ALA A 37 -0.59 12.58 18.38
N VAL A 38 -0.90 13.62 17.59
CA VAL A 38 0.12 14.50 16.99
C VAL A 38 0.96 15.22 18.05
N LEU A 39 0.32 15.77 19.10
CA LEU A 39 1.04 16.43 20.20
C LEU A 39 1.94 15.44 20.96
N THR A 40 1.49 14.20 21.13
CA THR A 40 2.29 13.12 21.74
C THR A 40 3.51 12.80 20.89
N GLU A 41 3.36 12.67 19.57
CA GLU A 41 4.50 12.46 18.68
C GLU A 41 5.51 13.62 18.73
N LEU A 42 5.02 14.87 18.77
CA LEU A 42 5.88 16.05 18.89
C LEU A 42 6.62 16.08 20.23
N ALA A 43 5.95 15.74 21.33
CA ALA A 43 6.57 15.66 22.65
C ALA A 43 7.65 14.58 22.71
N TYR A 44 7.41 13.42 22.09
CA TYR A 44 8.42 12.36 21.97
C TYR A 44 9.66 12.83 21.19
N ARG A 45 9.48 13.59 20.11
CA ARG A 45 10.58 14.08 19.29
C ARG A 45 11.38 15.21 19.94
N LEU A 46 10.71 16.13 20.64
CA LEU A 46 11.34 17.34 21.19
C LEU A 46 11.87 17.14 22.61
N GLY A 47 11.33 16.18 23.37
CA GLY A 47 11.62 16.04 24.80
C GLY A 47 11.32 14.64 25.34
N GLY A 48 11.61 13.60 24.57
CA GLY A 48 11.32 12.21 24.90
C GLY A 48 11.81 11.79 26.30
N ASP A 49 12.99 12.22 26.72
CA ASP A 49 13.55 11.87 28.03
C ASP A 49 12.74 12.47 29.19
N LYS A 50 12.27 13.72 29.05
CA LYS A 50 11.39 14.37 30.04
C LYS A 50 10.00 13.71 30.06
N LEU A 51 9.48 13.35 28.89
CA LEU A 51 8.19 12.68 28.78
C LEU A 51 8.22 11.29 29.45
N GLU A 52 9.28 10.52 29.25
CA GLU A 52 9.45 9.20 29.87
C GLU A 52 9.69 9.29 31.39
N LEU A 53 10.36 10.33 31.87
CA LEU A 53 10.46 10.61 33.31
C LEU A 53 9.08 10.90 33.94
N LEU A 54 8.22 11.65 33.24
CA LEU A 54 6.85 11.89 33.68
C LEU A 54 6.00 10.61 33.63
N ARG A 55 6.18 9.76 32.61
CA ARG A 55 5.49 8.45 32.51
C ARG A 55 5.88 7.47 33.62
N LYS A 56 7.13 7.55 34.11
CA LYS A 56 7.57 6.77 35.27
C LYS A 56 6.87 7.20 36.57
N GLN A 57 6.42 8.45 36.65
CA GLN A 57 5.68 8.98 37.80
C GLN A 57 4.16 8.74 37.66
N ASP A 58 3.63 8.82 36.45
CA ASP A 58 2.23 8.53 36.14
C ASP A 58 2.09 7.87 34.75
N ALA A 59 1.65 6.62 34.73
CA ALA A 59 1.53 5.82 33.52
C ALA A 59 0.43 6.30 32.54
N THR A 60 -0.48 7.16 33.00
CA THR A 60 -1.58 7.71 32.17
C THR A 60 -1.14 8.91 31.32
N ILE A 61 0.06 9.43 31.56
CA ILE A 61 0.67 10.51 30.79
C ILE A 61 1.14 10.00 29.42
N PRO A 62 0.91 10.72 28.32
CA PRO A 62 0.25 12.03 28.21
C PRO A 62 -1.24 11.96 27.83
N GLN A 63 -1.89 10.80 27.89
CA GLN A 63 -3.28 10.62 27.46
C GLN A 63 -4.29 11.38 28.33
N SER A 64 -3.96 11.59 29.61
CA SER A 64 -4.78 12.35 30.57
C SER A 64 -4.54 13.87 30.56
N TRP A 65 -3.65 14.37 29.69
CA TRP A 65 -3.24 15.78 29.72
C TRP A 65 -4.29 16.75 29.20
N SER A 66 -4.52 17.82 29.97
CA SER A 66 -5.27 18.99 29.54
C SER A 66 -4.45 19.87 28.59
N PRO A 67 -5.09 20.78 27.83
CA PRO A 67 -4.38 21.74 26.98
C PRO A 67 -3.33 22.57 27.71
N ASP A 68 -3.59 22.93 28.98
CA ASP A 68 -2.65 23.72 29.77
C ASP A 68 -1.43 22.90 30.22
N GLN A 69 -1.61 21.60 30.48
CA GLN A 69 -0.51 20.68 30.76
C GLN A 69 0.36 20.45 29.51
N TRP A 70 -0.26 20.33 28.34
CA TRP A 70 0.47 20.32 27.06
C TRP A 70 1.29 21.59 26.87
N ARG A 71 0.71 22.77 27.10
CA ARG A 71 1.44 24.04 26.99
C ARG A 71 2.58 24.12 27.99
N ALA A 72 2.35 23.76 29.26
CA ALA A 72 3.37 23.77 30.30
C ALA A 72 4.54 22.85 29.95
N PHE A 73 4.26 21.64 29.42
CA PHE A 73 5.29 20.71 28.96
C PHE A 73 6.15 21.34 27.85
N PHE A 74 5.54 21.88 26.79
CA PHE A 74 6.28 22.50 25.69
C PHE A 74 6.98 23.81 26.08
N GLN A 75 6.48 24.55 27.06
CA GLN A 75 7.16 25.73 27.60
C GLN A 75 8.34 25.36 28.51
N ALA A 76 8.23 24.27 29.27
CA ALA A 76 9.30 23.73 30.12
C ALA A 76 10.39 23.02 29.31
N LEU A 77 10.12 22.68 28.05
CA LEU A 77 11.14 22.45 27.04
C LEU A 77 11.75 23.80 26.68
N THR A 78 12.66 24.30 27.53
CA THR A 78 13.62 25.33 27.13
C THR A 78 14.29 24.82 25.86
N LEU A 79 13.90 25.39 24.73
CA LEU A 79 14.68 25.32 23.50
C LEU A 79 16.00 25.99 23.85
N ASP A 80 17.03 25.19 24.13
CA ASP A 80 18.35 25.71 24.37
C ASP A 80 18.72 26.58 23.17
N PRO A 81 19.07 27.87 23.36
CA PRO A 81 19.46 28.74 22.25
C PRO A 81 20.70 28.24 21.49
N GLY A 82 21.34 27.17 21.96
CA GLY A 82 22.49 26.52 21.33
C GLY A 82 22.17 25.37 20.36
N THR A 83 20.93 24.85 20.32
CA THR A 83 20.59 23.78 19.36
C THR A 83 20.08 24.36 18.04
N THR A 84 21.06 24.71 17.19
CA THR A 84 20.97 24.73 15.71
C THR A 84 19.65 25.22 15.11
N GLY A 85 19.28 26.46 15.46
CA GLY A 85 18.42 27.27 14.60
C GLY A 85 19.15 27.65 13.30
N TRP A 86 18.43 27.60 12.19
CA TRP A 86 18.79 28.21 10.91
C TRP A 86 19.05 29.72 11.11
N GLY A 87 20.30 30.11 11.33
CA GLY A 87 20.69 31.52 11.47
C GLY A 87 21.68 31.71 12.62
N GLY A 88 22.96 31.79 12.29
CA GLY A 88 24.02 31.90 13.30
C GLY A 88 23.99 33.20 14.10
N LYS A 89 24.51 33.12 15.33
CA LYS A 89 25.61 33.98 15.82
C LYS A 89 26.18 33.40 17.12
N SER A 90 27.51 33.30 17.10
CA SER A 90 28.39 32.90 18.20
C SER A 90 28.20 33.76 19.45
N ASN A 91 28.20 33.14 20.64
CA ASN A 91 28.95 33.66 21.79
C ASN A 91 29.05 32.64 22.96
N GLY A 92 30.28 32.35 23.41
CA GLY A 92 30.57 32.07 24.83
C GLY A 92 31.06 30.66 25.22
N ASN A 93 32.35 30.56 25.57
CA ASN A 93 33.05 29.56 26.40
C ASN A 93 33.30 28.12 25.90
N GLY A 94 34.38 27.98 25.13
CA GLY A 94 34.87 26.75 24.50
C GLY A 94 35.63 25.72 25.35
N ASN A 95 35.37 25.55 26.65
CA ASN A 95 36.07 24.53 27.47
C ASN A 95 35.21 23.34 27.94
N GLY A 96 33.88 23.42 27.89
CA GLY A 96 33.00 22.31 28.30
C GLY A 96 32.82 21.23 27.25
N HIS A 97 32.61 21.63 25.99
CA HIS A 97 32.29 20.72 24.90
C HIS A 97 33.43 19.78 24.50
N HIS A 98 34.70 20.16 24.72
CA HIS A 98 35.84 19.28 24.44
C HIS A 98 35.95 18.11 25.41
N ALA A 99 35.55 18.30 26.67
CA ALA A 99 35.57 17.23 27.67
C ALA A 99 34.45 16.21 27.42
N GLU A 100 33.26 16.68 27.03
CA GLU A 100 32.11 15.81 26.70
C GLU A 100 32.32 15.07 25.38
N LEU A 101 32.87 15.73 24.34
CA LEU A 101 33.22 15.07 23.09
C LEU A 101 34.28 13.99 23.30
N LYS A 102 35.28 14.25 24.16
CA LYS A 102 36.30 13.26 24.49
C LYS A 102 35.71 12.07 25.23
N LYS A 103 34.83 12.31 26.21
CA LYS A 103 34.14 11.27 26.96
C LYS A 103 33.26 10.39 26.05
N HIS A 104 32.50 11.00 25.13
CA HIS A 104 31.69 10.26 24.16
C HIS A 104 32.54 9.50 23.12
N GLN A 105 33.70 10.04 22.72
CA GLN A 105 34.63 9.33 21.86
C GLN A 105 35.26 8.11 22.55
N GLU A 106 35.61 8.23 23.83
CA GLU A 106 36.11 7.12 24.65
C GLU A 106 35.04 6.02 24.82
N GLU A 107 33.79 6.40 25.03
CA GLU A 107 32.67 5.46 25.16
C GLU A 107 32.34 4.75 23.84
N ILE A 108 32.40 5.46 22.70
CA ILE A 108 32.26 4.86 21.37
C ILE A 108 33.38 3.85 21.08
N GLN A 109 34.62 4.15 21.49
CA GLN A 109 35.73 3.23 21.30
C GLN A 109 35.59 1.98 22.17
N ARG A 110 35.14 2.14 23.42
CA ARG A 110 34.84 1.02 24.31
C ARG A 110 33.71 0.12 23.79
N LEU A 111 32.61 0.71 23.33
CA LEU A 111 31.50 -0.07 22.77
C LEU A 111 31.88 -0.80 21.47
N LYS A 112 32.77 -0.21 20.67
CA LYS A 112 33.32 -0.89 19.48
C LYS A 112 34.18 -2.10 19.84
N SER A 113 35.03 -2.00 20.87
CA SER A 113 35.85 -3.13 21.30
C SER A 113 35.01 -4.24 21.93
N GLU A 114 33.96 -3.91 22.70
CA GLU A 114 32.99 -4.88 23.24
C GLU A 114 32.24 -5.61 22.10
N LEU A 115 31.84 -4.89 21.03
CA LEU A 115 31.18 -5.49 19.86
C LEU A 115 32.10 -6.43 19.07
N GLU A 116 33.38 -6.08 18.92
CA GLU A 116 34.35 -6.94 18.26
C GLU A 116 34.64 -8.20 19.07
N GLN A 117 34.74 -8.09 20.41
CA GLN A 117 34.89 -9.24 21.29
C GLN A 117 33.67 -10.16 21.20
N ALA A 118 32.45 -9.63 21.28
CA ALA A 118 31.23 -10.42 21.14
C ALA A 118 31.15 -11.13 19.78
N ARG A 119 31.59 -10.48 18.69
CA ARG A 119 31.66 -11.09 17.35
C ARG A 119 32.68 -12.22 17.29
N ARG A 120 33.83 -12.10 17.97
CA ARG A 120 34.83 -13.17 18.06
C ARG A 120 34.31 -14.36 18.86
N THR A 121 33.67 -14.12 20.00
CA THR A 121 33.07 -15.19 20.81
C THR A 121 31.98 -15.94 20.04
N ILE A 122 31.15 -15.23 19.27
CA ILE A 122 30.15 -15.87 18.40
C ILE A 122 30.81 -16.69 17.28
N ALA A 123 31.94 -16.23 16.73
CA ALA A 123 32.68 -16.97 15.71
C ALA A 123 33.33 -18.24 16.28
N GLU A 124 33.90 -18.16 17.49
CA GLU A 124 34.48 -19.30 18.20
C GLU A 124 33.41 -20.34 18.58
N LEU A 125 32.28 -19.91 19.14
CA LEU A 125 31.15 -20.81 19.46
C LEU A 125 30.57 -21.49 18.20
N LYS A 126 30.59 -20.80 17.05
CA LYS A 126 30.20 -21.40 15.76
C LYS A 126 31.23 -22.40 15.24
N LEU A 127 32.51 -22.18 15.49
CA LEU A 127 33.59 -23.08 15.10
C LEU A 127 33.57 -24.36 15.97
N GLU A 128 33.34 -24.21 17.27
CA GLU A 128 33.17 -25.33 18.21
C GLU A 128 31.93 -26.17 17.89
N ALA A 129 30.82 -25.53 17.49
CA ALA A 129 29.62 -26.23 17.01
C ALA A 129 29.85 -27.00 15.70
N TYR A 130 30.82 -26.58 14.88
CA TYR A 130 31.16 -27.24 13.61
C TYR A 130 32.09 -28.45 13.80
N SER A 131 32.93 -28.47 14.83
CA SER A 131 33.86 -29.58 15.12
C SER A 131 33.22 -30.81 15.79
N GLN A 132 31.94 -30.75 16.18
CA GLN A 132 31.25 -31.85 16.86
C GLN A 132 30.30 -32.67 15.96
N GLN A 133 30.25 -32.42 14.63
CA GLN A 133 29.45 -33.22 13.71
C GLN A 133 30.24 -34.39 13.10
N PRO A 134 29.76 -35.64 13.21
CA PRO A 134 30.38 -36.80 12.55
C PRO A 134 30.28 -36.67 11.03
N THR A 135 31.40 -36.95 10.36
CA THR A 135 31.56 -36.86 8.90
C THR A 135 31.10 -38.15 8.23
N ASP A 136 29.88 -38.14 7.68
CA ASP A 136 29.52 -39.06 6.60
C ASP A 136 29.59 -38.32 5.25
N ILE A 137 30.44 -38.86 4.40
CA ILE A 137 30.76 -38.47 3.02
C ILE A 137 29.54 -38.70 2.15
N ILE A 138 29.03 -37.70 1.39
CA ILE A 138 28.56 -37.77 -0.03
C ILE A 138 28.28 -36.32 -0.54
N THR A 139 28.97 -35.93 -1.62
CA THR A 139 28.77 -34.82 -2.59
C THR A 139 28.31 -33.40 -2.18
N ALA A 140 29.02 -32.43 -2.76
CA ALA A 140 28.87 -30.98 -2.73
C ALA A 140 27.43 -30.44 -2.52
N PRO A 141 27.20 -29.57 -1.51
CA PRO A 141 25.90 -28.97 -1.30
C PRO A 141 25.72 -27.71 -2.16
N SER A 142 24.79 -27.83 -3.09
CA SER A 142 24.00 -26.75 -3.67
C SER A 142 23.52 -25.80 -2.56
N SER A 143 23.75 -24.50 -2.75
CA SER A 143 23.27 -23.45 -1.87
C SER A 143 21.75 -23.42 -1.85
N ALA A 144 21.17 -24.07 -0.83
CA ALA A 144 19.78 -23.93 -0.46
C ALA A 144 19.51 -22.47 -0.07
N HIS A 145 19.05 -21.68 -1.05
CA HIS A 145 18.30 -20.48 -0.77
C HIS A 145 17.07 -20.87 0.04
N SER A 146 16.94 -20.28 1.22
CA SER A 146 15.83 -20.52 2.12
C SER A 146 14.49 -20.29 1.43
N ASP A 147 13.70 -21.35 1.38
CA ASP A 147 12.37 -21.50 0.77
C ASP A 147 11.25 -20.70 1.51
N LYS A 148 11.60 -19.52 2.05
CA LYS A 148 10.67 -18.64 2.78
C LYS A 148 10.08 -17.52 1.92
N SER A 149 10.55 -17.29 0.68
CA SER A 149 10.10 -16.16 -0.13
C SER A 149 8.93 -16.45 -1.08
N VAL A 150 8.65 -17.72 -1.39
CA VAL A 150 7.58 -18.07 -2.35
C VAL A 150 6.19 -18.02 -1.69
N ASN A 151 6.10 -18.27 -0.39
CA ASN A 151 4.81 -18.34 0.32
C ASN A 151 4.17 -16.97 0.63
N ASP A 152 4.91 -15.86 0.60
CA ASP A 152 4.39 -14.54 1.04
C ASP A 152 3.78 -13.70 -0.10
N ILE A 153 4.10 -14.03 -1.36
CA ILE A 153 3.65 -13.27 -2.53
C ILE A 153 2.27 -13.76 -3.02
N GLY A 154 1.92 -15.02 -2.76
CA GLY A 154 0.68 -15.63 -3.23
C GLY A 154 0.64 -15.89 -4.74
N TYR A 155 -0.25 -16.79 -5.17
CA TYR A 155 -0.35 -17.24 -6.56
C TYR A 155 -0.61 -16.10 -7.58
N GLY A 156 -1.27 -15.02 -7.14
CA GLY A 156 -1.64 -13.88 -7.99
C GLY A 156 -0.45 -13.09 -8.53
N TYR A 157 0.71 -13.16 -7.89
CA TYR A 157 1.95 -12.53 -8.34
C TYR A 157 3.08 -13.53 -8.57
N ALA A 158 2.83 -14.84 -8.40
CA ALA A 158 3.85 -15.88 -8.48
C ALA A 158 4.52 -15.97 -9.86
N HIS A 159 3.86 -15.46 -10.91
CA HIS A 159 4.39 -15.39 -12.27
C HIS A 159 5.36 -14.21 -12.49
N ILE A 160 5.54 -13.32 -11.52
CA ILE A 160 6.45 -12.17 -11.61
C ILE A 160 7.83 -12.59 -11.08
N PRO A 161 8.87 -12.64 -11.93
CA PRO A 161 10.18 -13.16 -11.54
C PRO A 161 10.99 -12.09 -10.78
N LEU A 162 10.50 -11.66 -9.61
CA LEU A 162 11.10 -10.57 -8.83
C LEU A 162 12.59 -10.81 -8.52
N TRP A 163 12.97 -12.06 -8.30
CA TRP A 163 14.36 -12.44 -7.97
C TRP A 163 15.30 -12.45 -9.18
N GLU A 164 14.77 -12.61 -10.39
CA GLU A 164 15.55 -12.60 -11.64
C GLU A 164 15.87 -11.18 -12.10
N TRP A 165 15.13 -10.18 -11.60
CA TRP A 165 15.40 -8.79 -11.92
C TRP A 165 16.80 -8.36 -11.46
N GLN A 166 17.56 -7.84 -12.42
CA GLN A 166 18.87 -7.23 -12.24
C GLN A 166 18.79 -5.73 -12.52
N GLN A 167 19.51 -4.94 -11.72
CA GLN A 167 19.54 -3.49 -11.90
C GLN A 167 20.26 -3.15 -13.21
N PRO A 168 19.61 -2.46 -14.16
CA PRO A 168 20.24 -2.11 -15.42
C PRO A 168 21.19 -0.92 -15.25
N LEU A 169 22.10 -0.75 -16.20
CA LEU A 169 22.92 0.46 -16.30
C LEU A 169 22.05 1.61 -16.82
N VAL A 170 22.10 2.75 -16.13
CA VAL A 170 21.33 3.93 -16.51
C VAL A 170 22.03 4.64 -17.67
N PRO A 171 21.37 4.86 -18.82
CA PRO A 171 21.94 5.63 -19.91
C PRO A 171 22.27 7.07 -19.48
N ALA A 172 23.38 7.62 -19.99
CA ALA A 172 23.87 8.94 -19.59
C ALA A 172 22.81 10.06 -19.77
N SER A 173 21.97 9.95 -20.80
CA SER A 173 20.87 10.89 -21.09
C SER A 173 19.78 10.93 -20.00
N TYR A 174 19.68 9.88 -19.18
CA TYR A 174 18.68 9.76 -18.10
C TYR A 174 19.30 9.78 -16.69
N ALA A 175 20.63 9.84 -16.59
CA ALA A 175 21.36 9.73 -15.32
C ALA A 175 20.89 10.76 -14.29
N ASP A 176 20.67 12.01 -14.70
CA ASP A 176 20.25 13.09 -13.78
C ASP A 176 18.81 12.92 -13.29
N ARG A 177 17.94 12.28 -14.08
CA ARG A 177 16.53 12.01 -13.71
C ARG A 177 16.41 10.86 -12.71
N ILE A 178 17.29 9.87 -12.84
CA ILE A 178 17.32 8.70 -11.96
C ILE A 178 18.09 8.97 -10.66
N ARG A 179 19.13 9.82 -10.68
CA ARG A 179 19.96 10.11 -9.51
C ARG A 179 19.13 10.55 -8.30
N ALA A 180 19.54 10.13 -7.11
CA ALA A 180 18.94 10.59 -5.86
C ALA A 180 19.32 12.06 -5.58
N VAL A 181 18.50 12.74 -4.77
CA VAL A 181 18.75 14.13 -4.33
C VAL A 181 20.07 14.22 -3.58
N SER A 182 20.81 15.31 -3.79
CA SER A 182 22.21 15.54 -3.37
C SER A 182 22.48 15.47 -1.86
N SER A 183 21.45 15.44 -1.01
CA SER A 183 21.59 15.36 0.45
C SER A 183 21.56 13.94 1.03
N ALA A 184 21.39 12.90 0.20
CA ALA A 184 21.35 11.51 0.65
C ALA A 184 22.76 10.92 0.87
N THR A 185 22.90 10.00 1.84
CA THR A 185 24.12 9.20 1.95
C THR A 185 24.31 8.35 0.69
N ARG A 186 25.55 7.95 0.38
CA ARG A 186 25.84 7.10 -0.80
C ARG A 186 25.00 5.81 -0.81
N ARG A 187 24.78 5.22 0.36
CA ARG A 187 23.97 4.00 0.51
C ARG A 187 22.50 4.27 0.22
N ASP A 188 21.96 5.36 0.76
CA ASP A 188 20.55 5.73 0.54
C ASP A 188 20.29 6.11 -0.92
N ALA A 189 21.26 6.77 -1.56
CA ALA A 189 21.20 7.10 -2.98
C ALA A 189 21.11 5.83 -3.85
N GLN A 190 21.95 4.83 -3.57
CA GLN A 190 21.92 3.54 -4.29
C GLN A 190 20.59 2.80 -4.09
N VAL A 191 20.06 2.79 -2.87
CA VAL A 191 18.76 2.15 -2.58
C VAL A 191 17.62 2.88 -3.28
N ASN A 192 17.64 4.21 -3.30
CA ASN A 192 16.65 5.02 -3.99
C ASN A 192 16.67 4.75 -5.50
N GLU A 193 17.85 4.80 -6.11
CA GLU A 193 18.06 4.49 -7.52
C GLU A 193 17.57 3.08 -7.87
N ARG A 194 17.97 2.07 -7.10
CA ARG A 194 17.52 0.69 -7.30
C ARG A 194 16.00 0.58 -7.30
N ARG A 195 15.31 1.25 -6.36
CA ARG A 195 13.84 1.22 -6.27
C ARG A 195 13.17 1.96 -7.42
N LYS A 196 13.72 3.07 -7.89
CA LYS A 196 13.23 3.75 -9.09
C LYS A 196 13.27 2.80 -10.29
N LEU A 197 14.40 2.15 -10.51
CA LEU A 197 14.60 1.23 -11.64
C LEU A 197 13.68 0.00 -11.52
N LEU A 198 13.51 -0.52 -10.30
CA LEU A 198 12.57 -1.61 -10.03
C LEU A 198 11.12 -1.21 -10.29
N THR A 199 10.70 0.00 -9.89
CA THR A 199 9.36 0.53 -10.21
C THR A 199 9.13 0.56 -11.73
N MET A 200 10.08 1.07 -12.50
CA MET A 200 9.96 1.13 -13.96
C MET A 200 9.85 -0.26 -14.57
N TRP A 201 10.69 -1.20 -14.14
CA TRP A 201 10.60 -2.59 -14.59
C TRP A 201 9.24 -3.21 -14.26
N LEU A 202 8.74 -3.06 -13.03
CA LEU A 202 7.45 -3.63 -12.62
C LEU A 202 6.30 -3.09 -13.48
N LEU A 203 6.24 -1.77 -13.70
CA LEU A 203 5.21 -1.16 -14.54
C LEU A 203 5.29 -1.65 -16.00
N SER A 204 6.51 -1.77 -16.53
CA SER A 204 6.76 -2.23 -17.90
C SER A 204 6.40 -3.70 -18.09
N TYR A 205 6.77 -4.56 -17.12
CA TYR A 205 6.67 -6.01 -17.23
C TYR A 205 5.30 -6.57 -16.87
N THR A 206 4.64 -6.01 -15.85
CA THR A 206 3.46 -6.65 -15.26
C THR A 206 2.14 -6.13 -15.81
N GLY A 207 2.12 -4.91 -16.36
CA GLY A 207 0.88 -4.20 -16.68
C GLY A 207 0.07 -3.74 -15.45
N ILE A 208 0.56 -3.97 -14.23
CA ILE A 208 -0.11 -3.48 -13.02
C ILE A 208 0.03 -1.97 -12.94
N SER A 209 -1.07 -1.24 -12.77
CA SER A 209 -1.08 0.21 -12.69
C SER A 209 -1.21 0.75 -11.26
N SER A 210 -1.66 -0.03 -10.28
CA SER A 210 -1.93 0.53 -8.95
C SER A 210 -0.65 0.72 -8.12
N GLN A 211 -0.49 1.90 -7.51
CA GLN A 211 0.70 2.22 -6.72
C GLN A 211 0.86 1.28 -5.51
N ILE A 212 -0.25 0.84 -4.92
CA ILE A 212 -0.23 -0.03 -3.74
C ILE A 212 0.28 -1.44 -4.08
N GLU A 213 -0.07 -1.98 -5.24
CA GLU A 213 0.43 -3.28 -5.70
C GLU A 213 1.91 -3.18 -6.04
N ILE A 214 2.33 -2.14 -6.78
CA ILE A 214 3.74 -1.88 -7.07
C ILE A 214 4.56 -1.73 -5.78
N GLY A 215 4.04 -0.99 -4.80
CA GLY A 215 4.68 -0.85 -3.49
C GLY A 215 4.79 -2.18 -2.73
N ARG A 216 3.80 -3.06 -2.83
CA ARG A 216 3.86 -4.42 -2.26
C ARG A 216 4.95 -5.26 -2.92
N LEU A 217 5.03 -5.27 -4.25
CA LEU A 217 6.04 -6.03 -4.99
C LEU A 217 7.46 -5.56 -4.67
N ILE A 218 7.67 -4.24 -4.56
CA ILE A 218 8.95 -3.67 -4.10
C ILE A 218 9.24 -4.10 -2.66
N GLY A 219 8.24 -3.99 -1.77
CA GLY A 219 8.37 -4.38 -0.37
C GLY A 219 8.79 -5.84 -0.19
N VAL A 220 8.17 -6.75 -0.95
CA VAL A 220 8.51 -8.18 -1.01
C VAL A 220 9.95 -8.37 -1.48
N ARG A 221 10.35 -7.77 -2.61
CA ARG A 221 11.71 -7.91 -3.16
C ARG A 221 12.78 -7.39 -2.21
N GLU A 222 12.48 -6.33 -1.49
CA GLU A 222 13.42 -5.61 -0.64
C GLU A 222 13.39 -6.04 0.84
N GLY A 223 12.43 -6.88 1.23
CA GLY A 223 12.22 -7.29 2.62
C GLY A 223 11.80 -6.14 3.54
N ILE A 224 10.99 -5.20 3.04
CA ILE A 224 10.52 -4.02 3.80
C ILE A 224 9.00 -3.89 3.73
N SER A 225 8.43 -3.12 4.65
CA SER A 225 7.00 -2.79 4.61
C SER A 225 6.64 -2.07 3.30
N SER A 226 5.54 -2.49 2.67
CA SER A 226 4.97 -1.85 1.48
C SER A 226 4.53 -0.41 1.71
N GLU A 227 4.33 -0.01 2.98
CA GLU A 227 3.96 1.36 3.38
C GLU A 227 5.19 2.24 3.68
N ALA A 228 6.41 1.70 3.58
CA ALA A 228 7.61 2.46 3.89
C ALA A 228 7.74 3.69 2.98
N GLY A 229 7.94 4.87 3.58
CA GLY A 229 8.19 6.10 2.81
C GLY A 229 9.41 6.00 1.89
N SER A 230 10.29 5.03 2.14
CA SER A 230 11.45 4.70 1.31
C SER A 230 11.10 3.98 -0.01
N ILE A 231 9.84 3.58 -0.21
CA ILE A 231 9.26 3.13 -1.49
C ILE A 231 8.53 4.28 -2.18
N LYS A 232 7.71 5.03 -1.42
CA LYS A 232 6.90 6.13 -1.95
C LYS A 232 7.74 7.24 -2.58
N ARG A 233 8.80 7.69 -1.90
CA ARG A 233 9.67 8.79 -2.38
C ARG A 233 10.35 8.50 -3.74
N PRO A 234 10.92 7.30 -3.99
CA PRO A 234 11.38 6.93 -5.33
C PRO A 234 10.33 7.09 -6.43
N ILE A 235 9.08 6.66 -6.18
CA ILE A 235 7.98 6.75 -7.15
C ILE A 235 7.63 8.22 -7.41
N GLU A 236 7.52 9.04 -6.37
CA GLU A 236 7.28 10.49 -6.49
C GLU A 236 8.37 11.18 -7.32
N ALA A 237 9.64 10.86 -7.06
CA ALA A 237 10.77 11.40 -7.82
C ALA A 237 10.76 10.97 -9.31
N LEU A 238 10.22 9.80 -9.64
CA LEU A 238 10.02 9.38 -11.04
C LEU A 238 8.90 10.17 -11.72
N VAL A 239 7.84 10.51 -10.99
CA VAL A 239 6.78 11.40 -11.50
C VAL A 239 7.32 12.81 -11.72
N GLU A 240 8.05 13.36 -10.75
CA GLU A 240 8.67 14.70 -10.85
C GLU A 240 9.68 14.80 -12.01
N SER A 241 10.36 13.70 -12.34
CA SER A 241 11.31 13.64 -13.46
C SER A 241 10.67 13.27 -14.81
N ASN A 242 9.34 13.27 -14.90
CA ASN A 242 8.56 12.95 -16.10
C ASN A 242 8.84 11.55 -16.66
N LEU A 243 9.23 10.59 -15.82
CA LEU A 243 9.37 9.18 -16.22
C LEU A 243 8.09 8.38 -15.96
N LEU A 244 7.26 8.84 -15.02
CA LEU A 244 5.95 8.28 -14.72
C LEU A 244 4.86 9.34 -14.81
N SER A 245 3.64 8.90 -15.09
CA SER A 245 2.42 9.69 -14.90
C SER A 245 1.58 9.05 -13.81
N THR A 246 0.91 9.87 -13.01
CA THR A 246 0.02 9.41 -11.94
C THR A 246 -1.34 10.08 -12.02
N GLN A 247 -2.39 9.36 -11.63
CA GLN A 247 -3.72 9.90 -11.37
C GLN A 247 -4.28 9.30 -10.08
N THR A 248 -5.07 10.08 -9.36
CA THR A 248 -5.90 9.56 -8.25
C THR A 248 -7.32 9.42 -8.75
N LEU A 249 -7.80 8.18 -8.83
CA LEU A 249 -9.19 7.87 -9.14
C LEU A 249 -10.02 7.90 -7.86
N THR A 250 -11.28 8.30 -7.94
CA THR A 250 -12.21 8.39 -6.81
C THR A 250 -13.57 7.78 -7.12
N LEU A 251 -14.10 7.01 -6.17
CA LEU A 251 -15.45 6.44 -6.19
C LEU A 251 -16.09 6.62 -4.81
N ASN A 252 -17.34 7.04 -4.77
CA ASN A 252 -18.09 7.11 -3.52
C ASN A 252 -18.74 5.76 -3.24
N LEU A 253 -18.37 5.14 -2.12
CA LEU A 253 -19.02 3.96 -1.57
C LEU A 253 -19.83 4.42 -0.34
N GLY A 254 -21.13 4.59 -0.54
CA GLY A 254 -21.99 5.31 0.40
C GLY A 254 -21.48 6.73 0.64
N ASN A 255 -21.22 7.08 1.91
CA ASN A 255 -20.73 8.40 2.31
C ASN A 255 -19.20 8.52 2.37
N THR A 256 -18.46 7.47 2.01
CA THR A 256 -16.99 7.45 2.12
C THR A 256 -16.35 7.49 0.73
N PRO A 257 -15.56 8.53 0.40
CA PRO A 257 -14.80 8.55 -0.84
C PRO A 257 -13.66 7.54 -0.76
N THR A 258 -13.71 6.56 -1.64
CA THR A 258 -12.64 5.58 -1.86
C THR A 258 -11.73 6.08 -2.97
N ARG A 259 -10.42 5.99 -2.76
CA ARG A 259 -9.42 6.52 -3.68
C ARG A 259 -8.37 5.48 -4.01
N LEU A 260 -7.92 5.48 -5.26
CA LEU A 260 -6.82 4.64 -5.73
C LEU A 260 -5.84 5.48 -6.54
N VAL A 261 -4.56 5.41 -6.20
CA VAL A 261 -3.51 6.05 -7.00
C VAL A 261 -3.03 5.04 -8.04
N VAL A 262 -3.13 5.45 -9.30
CA VAL A 262 -2.69 4.68 -10.47
C VAL A 262 -1.48 5.36 -11.11
N LEU A 263 -0.64 4.53 -11.70
CA LEU A 263 0.64 4.86 -12.31
C LEU A 263 0.65 4.31 -13.74
N ARG A 264 1.31 5.02 -14.64
CA ARG A 264 1.74 4.50 -15.94
C ARG A 264 3.11 5.07 -16.31
N LEU A 265 3.82 4.40 -17.20
CA LEU A 265 5.02 4.97 -17.81
C LEU A 265 4.63 6.19 -18.66
N SER A 266 5.36 7.29 -18.50
CA SER A 266 5.27 8.40 -19.46
C SER A 266 5.87 7.97 -20.81
N GLN A 267 5.80 8.82 -21.84
CA GLN A 267 6.50 8.54 -23.10
C GLN A 267 8.02 8.39 -22.88
N ASP A 268 8.64 9.30 -22.14
CA ASP A 268 10.06 9.24 -21.76
C ASP A 268 10.38 7.97 -20.95
N GLY A 269 9.47 7.56 -20.07
CA GLY A 269 9.60 6.32 -19.30
C GLY A 269 9.57 5.07 -20.18
N LYS A 270 8.67 5.03 -21.18
CA LYS A 270 8.59 3.94 -22.16
C LYS A 270 9.83 3.90 -23.04
N ASP A 271 10.33 5.06 -23.47
CA ASP A 271 11.56 5.15 -24.27
C ASP A 271 12.76 4.62 -23.46
N LEU A 272 12.86 4.97 -22.18
CA LEU A 272 13.90 4.46 -21.29
C LEU A 272 13.78 2.94 -21.06
N CYS A 273 12.58 2.42 -20.82
CA CYS A 273 12.35 0.97 -20.71
C CYS A 273 12.77 0.23 -21.98
N ARG A 274 12.53 0.80 -23.18
CA ARG A 274 12.99 0.22 -24.45
C ARG A 274 14.51 0.14 -24.56
N LEU A 275 15.25 1.11 -24.00
CA LEU A 275 16.72 1.05 -23.96
C LEU A 275 17.27 -0.08 -23.07
N TRP A 276 16.45 -0.61 -22.17
CA TRP A 276 16.80 -1.76 -21.32
C TRP A 276 16.20 -3.07 -21.83
N ASP A 277 15.62 -3.08 -23.04
CA ASP A 277 14.90 -4.23 -23.60
C ASP A 277 13.78 -4.74 -22.67
N TYR A 278 13.23 -3.86 -21.83
CA TYR A 278 12.07 -4.23 -21.02
C TYR A 278 10.84 -4.34 -21.91
N PRO A 279 9.98 -5.35 -21.68
CA PRO A 279 8.72 -5.45 -22.39
C PRO A 279 7.86 -4.23 -22.03
N ASN A 280 7.16 -3.65 -22.99
CA ASN A 280 6.28 -2.50 -22.78
C ASN A 280 4.83 -2.99 -22.74
N VAL A 281 4.48 -3.73 -21.68
CA VAL A 281 3.14 -4.30 -21.50
C VAL A 281 2.16 -3.16 -21.22
N GLU A 282 1.06 -3.13 -21.98
CA GLU A 282 -0.04 -2.17 -21.74
C GLU A 282 -0.64 -2.40 -20.35
N SER A 283 -0.68 -1.34 -19.55
CA SER A 283 -1.18 -1.44 -18.18
C SER A 283 -2.70 -1.57 -18.10
N ASP A 284 -3.19 -2.13 -16.99
CA ASP A 284 -4.63 -2.27 -16.70
C ASP A 284 -5.37 -0.92 -16.88
N TRP A 285 -4.73 0.18 -16.46
CA TRP A 285 -5.31 1.51 -16.57
C TRP A 285 -5.27 2.05 -18.00
N GLU A 286 -4.20 1.80 -18.76
CA GLU A 286 -4.14 2.17 -20.18
C GLU A 286 -5.18 1.42 -21.01
N ARG A 287 -5.41 0.13 -20.72
CA ARG A 287 -6.48 -0.67 -21.34
C ARG A 287 -7.85 -0.05 -21.11
N LEU A 288 -8.15 0.33 -19.86
CA LEU A 288 -9.42 0.97 -19.52
C LEU A 288 -9.58 2.33 -20.22
N ILE A 289 -8.53 3.14 -20.30
CA ILE A 289 -8.57 4.42 -21.05
C ILE A 289 -8.90 4.19 -22.52
N ARG A 290 -8.24 3.21 -23.15
CA ARG A 290 -8.40 2.91 -24.57
C ARG A 290 -9.80 2.36 -24.90
N SER A 291 -10.32 1.47 -24.05
CA SER A 291 -11.51 0.67 -24.39
C SER A 291 -12.81 1.16 -23.75
N HIS A 292 -12.77 1.87 -22.62
CA HIS A 292 -13.96 2.12 -21.78
C HIS A 292 -14.25 3.60 -21.49
N GLU A 293 -13.78 4.53 -22.33
CA GLU A 293 -13.90 5.98 -22.09
C GLU A 293 -13.57 6.34 -20.63
N ALA A 294 -12.50 5.76 -20.05
CA ALA A 294 -12.26 5.74 -18.60
C ALA A 294 -12.36 7.11 -17.90
N GLU A 295 -12.07 8.19 -18.63
CA GLU A 295 -12.20 9.57 -18.14
C GLU A 295 -13.66 10.00 -17.89
N ARG A 296 -14.62 9.44 -18.63
CA ARG A 296 -16.07 9.68 -18.45
C ARG A 296 -16.68 8.76 -17.39
N GLN A 297 -16.05 7.61 -17.10
CA GLN A 297 -16.51 6.63 -16.11
C GLN A 297 -15.43 6.33 -15.06
N GLU A 298 -14.92 7.38 -14.41
CA GLU A 298 -13.85 7.27 -13.40
C GLU A 298 -14.21 6.28 -12.29
N GLY A 299 -15.47 6.29 -11.84
CA GLY A 299 -15.96 5.38 -10.80
C GLY A 299 -15.91 3.91 -11.19
N HIS A 300 -16.28 3.58 -12.43
CA HIS A 300 -16.20 2.21 -12.95
C HIS A 300 -14.75 1.78 -13.16
N THR A 301 -13.92 2.66 -13.73
CA THR A 301 -12.47 2.42 -13.86
C THR A 301 -11.83 2.07 -12.52
N LEU A 302 -12.14 2.84 -11.47
CA LEU A 302 -11.64 2.55 -10.12
C LEU A 302 -12.16 1.21 -9.60
N ALA A 303 -13.44 0.90 -9.81
CA ALA A 303 -14.05 -0.35 -9.38
C ALA A 303 -13.36 -1.58 -10.00
N VAL A 304 -13.14 -1.55 -11.32
CA VAL A 304 -12.42 -2.62 -12.04
C VAL A 304 -11.01 -2.81 -11.49
N LEU A 305 -10.26 -1.72 -11.30
CA LEU A 305 -8.89 -1.77 -10.80
C LEU A 305 -8.82 -2.23 -9.33
N LEU A 306 -9.75 -1.81 -8.48
CA LEU A 306 -9.85 -2.29 -7.11
C LEU A 306 -10.16 -3.78 -7.07
N PHE A 307 -11.14 -4.24 -7.85
CA PHE A 307 -11.46 -5.66 -7.94
C PHE A 307 -10.23 -6.48 -8.36
N ALA A 308 -9.57 -6.07 -9.44
CA ALA A 308 -8.37 -6.73 -9.95
C ALA A 308 -7.25 -6.77 -8.89
N ALA A 309 -6.97 -5.66 -8.20
CA ALA A 309 -5.96 -5.60 -7.15
C ALA A 309 -6.29 -6.55 -5.97
N HIS A 310 -7.54 -6.54 -5.54
CA HIS A 310 -8.01 -7.43 -4.48
C HIS A 310 -7.98 -8.90 -4.86
N ALA A 311 -8.30 -9.24 -6.12
CA ALA A 311 -8.21 -10.60 -6.63
C ALA A 311 -6.73 -11.06 -6.66
N ARG A 312 -5.81 -10.22 -7.18
CA ARG A 312 -4.36 -10.51 -7.15
C ARG A 312 -3.82 -10.74 -5.75
N MET A 313 -4.17 -9.88 -4.80
CA MET A 313 -3.74 -10.04 -3.41
C MET A 313 -4.28 -11.30 -2.72
N ARG A 314 -5.44 -11.81 -3.16
CA ARG A 314 -6.02 -13.08 -2.69
C ARG A 314 -5.46 -14.30 -3.40
N GLY A 315 -4.57 -14.11 -4.37
CA GLY A 315 -3.92 -15.20 -5.09
C GLY A 315 -4.50 -15.49 -6.47
N TRP A 316 -5.36 -14.64 -7.02
CA TRP A 316 -5.87 -14.82 -8.38
C TRP A 316 -4.96 -14.12 -9.38
N ARG A 317 -4.63 -14.77 -10.49
CA ARG A 317 -4.12 -14.03 -11.65
C ARG A 317 -5.28 -13.31 -12.31
N THR A 318 -5.04 -12.11 -12.82
CA THR A 318 -6.08 -11.27 -13.39
C THR A 318 -5.67 -10.70 -14.74
N THR A 319 -6.65 -10.42 -15.58
CA THR A 319 -6.51 -9.70 -16.84
C THR A 319 -7.67 -8.74 -16.95
N VAL A 320 -7.39 -7.44 -16.95
CA VAL A 320 -8.39 -6.39 -17.12
C VAL A 320 -8.73 -6.24 -18.59
N LEU A 321 -10.03 -6.19 -18.90
CA LEU A 321 -10.60 -6.17 -20.25
C LEU A 321 -9.98 -7.25 -21.13
N PRO A 322 -10.20 -8.54 -20.81
CA PRO A 322 -9.68 -9.64 -21.61
C PRO A 322 -10.26 -9.60 -23.04
N ASP A 323 -9.42 -9.94 -24.01
CA ASP A 323 -9.88 -10.13 -25.39
C ASP A 323 -10.64 -11.47 -25.49
N VAL A 324 -11.93 -11.41 -25.77
CA VAL A 324 -12.79 -12.59 -25.92
C VAL A 324 -13.37 -12.64 -27.33
N GLU A 325 -12.96 -13.62 -28.11
CA GLU A 325 -13.40 -13.81 -29.49
C GLU A 325 -14.72 -14.59 -29.57
N GLY A 326 -15.51 -14.33 -30.62
CA GLY A 326 -16.69 -15.14 -30.94
C GLY A 326 -17.91 -14.95 -30.02
N THR A 327 -17.87 -14.00 -29.09
CA THR A 327 -18.99 -13.68 -28.20
C THR A 327 -19.31 -12.19 -28.18
N PRO A 328 -20.58 -11.79 -27.98
CA PRO A 328 -20.94 -10.41 -27.68
C PRO A 328 -20.58 -9.99 -26.24
N ALA A 329 -20.22 -10.93 -25.35
CA ALA A 329 -19.80 -10.61 -23.99
C ALA A 329 -18.52 -9.76 -23.98
N ARG A 330 -18.48 -8.76 -23.09
CA ARG A 330 -17.35 -7.86 -22.87
C ARG A 330 -17.08 -7.76 -21.37
N PRO A 331 -16.55 -8.84 -20.76
CA PRO A 331 -16.33 -8.85 -19.32
C PRO A 331 -15.25 -7.86 -18.92
N ASP A 332 -15.39 -7.27 -17.73
CA ASP A 332 -14.43 -6.29 -17.22
C ASP A 332 -13.12 -6.93 -16.78
N VAL A 333 -13.18 -8.11 -16.17
CA VAL A 333 -12.00 -8.79 -15.62
C VAL A 333 -12.08 -10.30 -15.84
N TYR A 334 -11.03 -10.90 -16.38
CA TYR A 334 -10.81 -12.34 -16.29
C TYR A 334 -9.92 -12.64 -15.08
N ILE A 335 -10.30 -13.63 -14.28
CA ILE A 335 -9.50 -14.11 -13.16
C ILE A 335 -9.30 -15.63 -13.20
N GLU A 336 -8.13 -16.08 -12.78
CA GLU A 336 -7.80 -17.51 -12.68
C GLU A 336 -6.98 -17.84 -11.44
N ASN A 337 -7.28 -18.97 -10.81
CA ASN A 337 -6.52 -19.53 -9.70
C ASN A 337 -6.57 -21.06 -9.79
N GLY A 338 -5.48 -21.66 -10.31
CA GLY A 338 -5.45 -23.08 -10.65
C GLY A 338 -6.51 -23.42 -11.70
N GLU A 339 -7.43 -24.32 -11.37
CA GLU A 339 -8.54 -24.72 -12.25
C GLU A 339 -9.73 -23.75 -12.23
N ALA A 340 -9.83 -22.90 -11.20
CA ALA A 340 -10.94 -21.96 -11.08
C ALA A 340 -10.72 -20.77 -12.02
N LYS A 341 -11.67 -20.53 -12.94
CA LYS A 341 -11.64 -19.45 -13.93
C LYS A 341 -12.98 -18.73 -13.96
N TRP A 342 -12.94 -17.40 -13.99
CA TRP A 342 -14.12 -16.56 -14.03
C TRP A 342 -13.91 -15.37 -14.95
N TYR A 343 -14.90 -15.11 -15.80
CA TYR A 343 -15.10 -13.81 -16.42
C TYR A 343 -16.05 -13.01 -15.53
N VAL A 344 -15.64 -11.83 -15.12
CA VAL A 344 -16.29 -11.06 -14.06
C VAL A 344 -16.75 -9.73 -14.61
N GLU A 345 -18.00 -9.41 -14.30
CA GLU A 345 -18.57 -8.10 -14.55
C GLU A 345 -18.52 -7.23 -13.29
N VAL A 346 -18.11 -5.96 -13.42
CA VAL A 346 -17.99 -5.01 -12.32
C VAL A 346 -18.99 -3.87 -12.51
N GLU A 347 -20.09 -3.91 -11.77
CA GLU A 347 -21.20 -2.96 -11.91
C GLU A 347 -21.15 -1.84 -10.87
N VAL A 348 -21.25 -0.59 -11.35
CA VAL A 348 -21.30 0.61 -10.50
C VAL A 348 -22.33 1.66 -10.96
N GLY A 349 -23.13 1.38 -11.98
CA GLY A 349 -24.03 2.33 -12.64
C GLY A 349 -25.51 2.02 -12.48
N ASP A 350 -26.33 3.00 -12.85
CA ASP A 350 -27.79 2.84 -12.90
C ASP A 350 -28.19 1.93 -14.06
N ARG A 351 -29.15 1.05 -13.75
CA ARG A 351 -29.66 -0.03 -14.60
C ARG A 351 -30.16 0.48 -15.94
N ASP A 352 -29.46 0.14 -17.01
CA ASP A 352 -30.03 0.11 -18.36
C ASP A 352 -29.57 -1.17 -19.07
N HIS A 353 -30.15 -2.30 -18.64
CA HIS A 353 -29.89 -3.59 -19.26
C HIS A 353 -31.19 -4.11 -19.85
N ASP A 354 -31.37 -3.80 -21.13
CA ASP A 354 -32.43 -4.33 -21.95
C ASP A 354 -32.45 -5.87 -21.85
N GLY A 355 -33.50 -6.42 -21.22
CA GLY A 355 -33.78 -7.86 -21.14
C GLY A 355 -32.68 -8.76 -20.54
N ASN A 356 -31.86 -8.29 -19.60
CA ASN A 356 -30.76 -9.07 -18.97
C ASN A 356 -29.77 -9.69 -19.98
N ALA A 357 -29.64 -9.10 -21.17
CA ALA A 357 -28.77 -9.64 -22.23
C ALA A 357 -27.31 -9.79 -21.77
N LYS A 358 -26.83 -8.84 -20.95
CA LYS A 358 -25.49 -8.86 -20.35
C LYS A 358 -25.20 -10.17 -19.59
N TRP A 359 -26.09 -10.54 -18.68
CA TRP A 359 -25.96 -11.75 -17.86
C TRP A 359 -26.07 -13.02 -18.71
N ARG A 360 -26.94 -13.02 -19.73
CA ARG A 360 -27.06 -14.15 -20.66
C ARG A 360 -25.77 -14.37 -21.44
N ASN A 361 -25.22 -13.32 -22.03
CA ASN A 361 -23.98 -13.39 -22.80
C ASN A 361 -22.80 -13.82 -21.92
N LEU A 362 -22.73 -13.31 -20.69
CA LEU A 362 -21.72 -13.74 -19.72
C LEU A 362 -21.89 -15.22 -19.36
N ALA A 363 -23.13 -15.68 -19.13
CA ALA A 363 -23.40 -17.07 -18.84
C ALA A 363 -23.06 -18.02 -19.98
N GLU A 364 -23.37 -17.64 -21.22
CA GLU A 364 -22.98 -18.40 -22.41
C GLU A 364 -21.45 -18.52 -22.53
N LEU A 365 -20.70 -17.50 -22.13
CA LEU A 365 -19.23 -17.51 -22.16
C LEU A 365 -18.60 -18.47 -21.12
N GLN A 366 -19.29 -18.77 -20.01
CA GLN A 366 -18.72 -19.53 -18.90
C GLN A 366 -19.56 -20.75 -18.48
N ASP A 367 -20.17 -21.41 -19.47
CA ASP A 367 -20.92 -22.65 -19.33
C ASP A 367 -22.11 -22.56 -18.35
N GLY A 368 -22.93 -21.51 -18.52
CA GLY A 368 -24.14 -21.30 -17.73
C GLY A 368 -23.91 -20.77 -16.32
N ARG A 369 -22.76 -20.14 -16.07
CA ARG A 369 -22.42 -19.52 -14.77
C ARG A 369 -22.34 -18.00 -14.87
N VAL A 370 -22.38 -17.28 -13.76
CA VAL A 370 -22.16 -15.82 -13.73
C VAL A 370 -21.20 -15.46 -12.61
N ALA A 371 -20.28 -14.53 -12.85
CA ALA A 371 -19.49 -13.89 -11.80
C ALA A 371 -19.65 -12.37 -11.87
N LEU A 372 -19.97 -11.76 -10.73
CA LEU A 372 -20.17 -10.31 -10.66
C LEU A 372 -19.56 -9.67 -9.41
N CYS A 373 -19.17 -8.42 -9.54
CA CYS A 373 -18.78 -7.54 -8.45
C CYS A 373 -19.66 -6.29 -8.50
N ALA A 374 -20.45 -6.07 -7.45
CA ALA A 374 -21.29 -4.87 -7.34
C ALA A 374 -20.55 -3.73 -6.61
N ARG A 375 -21.10 -2.52 -6.64
CA ARG A 375 -20.58 -1.41 -5.82
C ARG A 375 -20.83 -1.62 -4.33
N THR A 376 -22.05 -2.00 -3.97
CA THR A 376 -22.52 -2.12 -2.57
C THR A 376 -23.17 -3.47 -2.30
N ILE A 377 -23.38 -3.77 -1.01
CA ILE A 377 -24.07 -4.98 -0.56
C ILE A 377 -25.51 -5.03 -1.10
N GLU A 378 -26.22 -3.90 -1.12
CA GLU A 378 -27.59 -3.79 -1.61
C GLU A 378 -27.66 -4.06 -3.12
N GLU A 379 -26.77 -3.44 -3.90
CA GLU A 379 -26.69 -3.67 -5.35
C GLU A 379 -26.35 -5.12 -5.66
N ARG A 380 -25.42 -5.74 -4.91
CA ARG A 380 -25.09 -7.17 -5.07
C ARG A 380 -26.33 -8.06 -4.95
N LYS A 381 -27.18 -7.83 -3.94
CA LYS A 381 -28.41 -8.61 -3.75
C LYS A 381 -29.36 -8.48 -4.93
N VAL A 382 -29.46 -7.27 -5.46
CA VAL A 382 -30.31 -6.95 -6.61
C VAL A 382 -29.79 -7.64 -7.88
N LEU A 383 -28.50 -7.51 -8.18
CA LEU A 383 -27.88 -8.13 -9.36
C LEU A 383 -27.88 -9.67 -9.30
N VAL A 384 -27.67 -10.24 -8.10
CA VAL A 384 -27.83 -11.69 -7.88
C VAL A 384 -29.26 -12.13 -8.17
N GLY A 385 -30.26 -11.33 -7.77
CA GLY A 385 -31.67 -11.55 -8.12
C GLY A 385 -31.90 -11.65 -9.61
N ASP A 386 -31.25 -10.76 -10.39
CA ASP A 386 -31.34 -10.74 -11.85
C ASP A 386 -30.67 -11.97 -12.51
N CYS A 387 -29.75 -12.62 -11.79
CA CYS A 387 -28.95 -13.76 -12.27
C CYS A 387 -29.43 -15.13 -11.73
N GLN A 388 -30.54 -15.20 -10.99
CA GLN A 388 -30.98 -16.44 -10.31
C GLN A 388 -31.21 -17.64 -11.23
N GLN A 389 -31.40 -17.42 -12.53
CA GLN A 389 -31.58 -18.50 -13.51
C GLN A 389 -30.27 -19.21 -13.91
N TRP A 390 -29.12 -18.72 -13.46
CA TRP A 390 -27.79 -19.33 -13.67
C TRP A 390 -27.13 -19.62 -12.32
N HIS A 391 -26.12 -20.48 -12.30
CA HIS A 391 -25.25 -20.61 -11.14
C HIS A 391 -24.28 -19.45 -11.08
N GLY A 392 -23.83 -19.04 -9.89
CA GLY A 392 -22.88 -17.94 -9.87
C GLY A 392 -22.21 -17.64 -8.57
N VAL A 393 -21.30 -16.67 -8.67
CA VAL A 393 -20.54 -16.12 -7.55
C VAL A 393 -20.62 -14.60 -7.60
N ALA A 394 -20.73 -13.99 -6.43
CA ALA A 394 -20.84 -12.55 -6.32
C ALA A 394 -19.98 -12.00 -5.18
N THR A 395 -19.50 -10.79 -5.40
CA THR A 395 -18.84 -9.95 -4.39
C THR A 395 -19.23 -8.50 -4.60
N ASP A 396 -18.68 -7.60 -3.81
CA ASP A 396 -18.95 -6.17 -3.87
C ASP A 396 -17.78 -5.38 -3.30
N LEU A 397 -17.59 -4.17 -3.83
CA LEU A 397 -16.50 -3.30 -3.42
C LEU A 397 -16.59 -2.95 -1.95
N GLU A 398 -17.79 -2.66 -1.42
CA GLU A 398 -18.02 -2.32 -0.02
C GLU A 398 -17.47 -3.40 0.95
N SER A 399 -17.79 -4.67 0.71
CA SER A 399 -17.27 -5.79 1.51
C SER A 399 -15.77 -5.98 1.29
N MET A 400 -15.28 -5.80 0.06
CA MET A 400 -13.86 -5.96 -0.27
C MET A 400 -12.98 -4.92 0.42
N ILE A 401 -13.38 -3.63 0.38
CA ILE A 401 -12.62 -2.52 0.99
C ILE A 401 -12.71 -2.50 2.52
N GLY A 402 -13.70 -3.21 3.10
CA GLY A 402 -13.75 -3.47 4.54
C GLY A 402 -12.47 -4.15 5.06
N ILE A 403 -11.80 -4.92 4.20
CA ILE A 403 -10.46 -5.46 4.45
C ILE A 403 -9.43 -4.57 3.77
N LYS A 404 -8.62 -3.85 4.56
CA LYS A 404 -7.50 -3.06 4.02
C LYS A 404 -6.59 -3.98 3.19
N LEU A 405 -6.22 -3.52 1.99
CA LEU A 405 -5.39 -4.27 1.03
C LEU A 405 -4.13 -4.92 1.66
N LYS A 406 -3.50 -4.25 2.63
CA LYS A 406 -2.32 -4.76 3.34
C LYS A 406 -2.56 -5.95 4.26
N HIS A 407 -3.79 -6.18 4.69
CA HIS A 407 -4.16 -7.30 5.56
C HIS A 407 -4.62 -8.52 4.78
N ILE A 408 -4.74 -8.40 3.45
CA ILE A 408 -5.17 -9.49 2.58
C ILE A 408 -4.04 -10.48 2.41
N ARG A 409 -4.37 -11.74 2.69
CA ARG A 409 -3.49 -12.89 2.56
C ARG A 409 -3.87 -13.68 1.30
N PRO A 410 -2.89 -14.34 0.67
CA PRO A 410 -3.18 -15.33 -0.37
C PRO A 410 -4.12 -16.41 0.19
N GLY A 411 -5.17 -16.75 -0.56
CA GLY A 411 -6.18 -17.73 -0.16
C GLY A 411 -7.38 -17.15 0.59
N ASP A 412 -7.37 -15.88 0.99
CA ASP A 412 -8.56 -15.22 1.52
C ASP A 412 -9.70 -15.28 0.49
N GLU A 413 -10.95 -15.46 0.95
CA GLU A 413 -12.10 -15.57 0.05
C GLU A 413 -12.31 -14.27 -0.75
N LEU A 414 -12.49 -14.44 -2.07
CA LEU A 414 -12.83 -13.35 -2.98
C LEU A 414 -14.35 -13.16 -3.09
N TRP A 415 -15.09 -14.27 -3.11
CA TRP A 415 -16.53 -14.33 -3.32
C TRP A 415 -17.26 -14.41 -1.98
N VAL A 416 -18.12 -13.45 -1.70
CA VAL A 416 -18.90 -13.41 -0.46
C VAL A 416 -20.24 -14.15 -0.57
N TYR A 417 -20.66 -14.45 -1.80
CA TYR A 417 -21.90 -15.15 -2.08
C TYR A 417 -21.76 -16.11 -3.27
N LYS A 418 -22.45 -17.25 -3.19
CA LYS A 418 -22.53 -18.28 -4.24
C LYS A 418 -23.98 -18.79 -4.31
N TRP A 419 -24.49 -19.08 -5.50
CA TRP A 419 -25.82 -19.65 -5.71
C TRP A 419 -25.86 -20.68 -6.83
#